data_AF-U7VA27-F1
#
_entry.id   AF-U7VA27-F1
#
_cell.length_a   1.000
_cell.length_b   1.000
_cell.length_c   1.000
_cell.angle_alpha   90.00
_cell.angle_beta   90.00
_cell.angle_gamma   90.00
#
_symmetry.space_group_name_H-M   'P 1'
#
loop_
_entity.id
_entity.type
_entity.pdbx_description
1 polymer ?
#
loop_
_entity_poly.entity_id
_entity_poly.type
_entity_poly.pdbx_seq_one_letter_code
_entity_poly.pdbx_strand_id
1 'polypeptide(L)'
;MKYIYLIGGILILLLNPLYGAEFEENNRISNFLKKNNINGTFVLYDVQNETLIGHNETRAFTQYQPASTFKIPNTLIGLSLGVVKDVDTIAYKHNGNKLWNKSWEKDVSLREAMKLSHLPAYQQLAQKIGVVRMQENISKMDYGNKNIGKNLTTFWLRGPLKISAIEQIFF
;
A
#
# COMPACT_ATOMS: atom_id res chain seq x y z
N MET A 1 45.57 54.98 5.82
CA MET A 1 45.10 53.91 4.91
C MET A 1 45.08 52.58 5.63
N LYS A 2 43.89 52.03 5.89
CA LYS A 2 43.59 50.58 5.99
C LYS A 2 42.08 50.45 6.21
N TYR A 3 41.36 50.04 5.17
CA TYR A 3 39.92 49.79 5.21
C TYR A 3 39.66 48.36 5.67
N ILE A 4 38.70 48.22 6.58
CA ILE A 4 38.10 46.98 7.06
C ILE A 4 37.04 46.56 6.03
N TYR A 5 37.04 45.30 5.59
CA TYR A 5 35.90 44.69 4.91
C TYR A 5 35.39 43.51 5.72
N LEU A 6 34.22 43.71 6.33
CA LEU A 6 33.40 42.69 6.95
C LEU A 6 32.51 42.09 5.83
N ILE A 7 32.76 40.85 5.42
CA ILE A 7 31.85 40.14 4.51
C ILE A 7 30.88 39.33 5.37
N GLY A 8 29.67 39.86 5.52
CA GLY A 8 28.53 39.12 6.07
C GLY A 8 27.99 38.17 5.01
N GLY A 9 28.09 36.86 5.25
CA GLY A 9 27.40 35.85 4.46
C GLY A 9 25.96 35.70 4.92
N ILE A 10 25.00 35.97 4.04
CA ILE A 10 23.59 35.63 4.26
C ILE A 10 23.42 34.16 3.86
N LEU A 11 23.15 33.31 4.84
CA LEU A 11 22.74 31.92 4.64
C LEU A 11 21.23 31.92 4.35
N ILE A 12 20.84 31.77 3.08
CA ILE A 12 19.44 31.56 2.70
C ILE A 12 19.13 30.06 2.89
N LEU A 13 18.45 29.74 3.99
CA LEU A 13 17.80 28.44 4.18
C LEU A 13 16.57 28.38 3.26
N LEU A 14 16.66 27.60 2.18
CA LEU A 14 15.50 27.22 1.38
C LEU A 14 14.64 26.26 2.21
N LEU A 15 13.70 26.82 2.99
CA LEU A 15 12.57 26.06 3.53
C LEU A 15 11.63 25.78 2.36
N ASN A 16 11.71 24.60 1.77
CA ASN A 16 10.56 24.08 1.03
C ASN A 16 9.45 23.84 2.07
N PRO A 17 8.26 24.44 1.94
CA PRO A 17 7.12 23.91 2.64
C PRO A 17 6.95 22.49 2.11
N LEU A 18 7.13 21.50 2.99
CA LEU A 18 6.63 20.17 2.69
C LEU A 18 5.11 20.36 2.64
N TYR A 19 4.56 20.61 1.45
CA TYR A 19 3.13 20.60 1.19
C TYR A 19 2.64 19.15 1.33
N GLY A 20 2.66 18.64 2.56
CA GLY A 20 1.84 17.51 2.94
C GLY A 20 0.43 18.04 3.15
N ALA A 21 -0.56 17.35 2.59
CA ALA A 21 -1.96 17.65 2.89
C ALA A 21 -2.15 17.72 4.42
N GLU A 22 -2.73 18.82 4.89
CA GLU A 22 -3.03 19.00 6.32
C GLU A 22 -4.05 17.93 6.75
N PHE A 23 -3.80 17.28 7.90
CA PHE A 23 -4.70 16.28 8.45
C PHE A 23 -5.70 16.94 9.40
N GLU A 24 -6.95 17.01 8.98
CA GLU A 24 -8.06 17.55 9.75
C GLU A 24 -8.79 16.43 10.51
N GLU A 25 -8.68 16.46 11.84
CA GLU A 25 -9.40 15.53 12.71
C GLU A 25 -10.92 15.81 12.67
N ASN A 26 -11.71 14.81 12.28
CA ASN A 26 -13.14 14.92 12.11
C ASN A 26 -13.92 14.35 13.30
N ASN A 27 -14.57 15.22 14.07
CA ASN A 27 -15.31 14.84 15.28
C ASN A 27 -16.41 13.79 15.04
N ARG A 28 -17.09 13.80 13.88
CA ARG A 28 -18.15 12.82 13.59
C ARG A 28 -17.57 11.41 13.44
N ILE A 29 -16.45 11.30 12.73
CA ILE A 29 -15.71 10.04 12.53
C ILE A 29 -15.13 9.57 13.86
N SER A 30 -14.45 10.47 14.58
CA SER A 30 -13.85 10.18 15.88
C SER A 30 -14.89 9.70 16.90
N ASN A 31 -16.05 10.34 16.97
CA ASN A 31 -17.13 9.94 17.86
C ASN A 31 -17.75 8.60 17.46
N PHE A 32 -17.91 8.33 16.16
CA PHE A 32 -18.41 7.04 15.68
C PHE A 32 -17.48 5.90 16.10
N LEU A 33 -16.17 6.03 15.88
CA LEU A 33 -15.19 5.00 16.24
C LEU A 33 -15.11 4.79 17.75
N LYS A 34 -15.06 5.89 18.53
CA LYS A 34 -15.06 5.85 20.01
C LYS A 34 -16.32 5.17 20.56
N LYS A 35 -17.51 5.52 20.06
CA LYS A 35 -18.79 4.92 20.50
C LYS A 35 -18.84 3.41 20.27
N ASN A 36 -18.13 2.91 19.26
CA ASN A 36 -18.07 1.49 18.92
C ASN A 36 -16.82 0.78 19.50
N ASN A 37 -16.06 1.42 20.39
CA ASN A 37 -14.83 0.90 20.98
C ASN A 37 -13.78 0.46 19.94
N ILE A 38 -13.70 1.16 18.81
CA ILE A 38 -12.75 0.86 17.74
C ILE A 38 -11.47 1.68 17.96
N ASN A 39 -10.37 1.00 18.29
CA ASN A 39 -9.03 1.59 18.25
C ASN A 39 -8.45 1.48 16.83
N GLY A 40 -8.71 2.49 16.00
CA GLY A 40 -8.33 2.53 14.60
C GLY A 40 -8.01 3.93 14.11
N THR A 41 -7.80 4.03 12.80
CA THR A 41 -7.69 5.29 12.06
C THR A 41 -8.66 5.22 10.89
N PHE A 42 -9.14 6.37 10.47
CA PHE A 42 -9.85 6.55 9.21
C PHE A 42 -9.22 7.74 8.52
N VAL A 43 -9.06 7.64 7.21
CA VAL A 43 -8.53 8.74 6.40
C VAL A 43 -9.34 8.83 5.11
N LEU A 44 -9.77 10.03 4.79
CA LEU A 44 -10.33 10.42 3.52
C LEU A 44 -9.42 11.49 2.94
N TYR A 45 -9.04 11.33 1.68
CA TYR A 45 -8.36 12.39 0.94
C TYR A 45 -9.36 13.07 0.03
N ASP A 46 -9.63 14.34 0.30
CA ASP A 46 -10.41 15.20 -0.58
C ASP A 46 -9.51 15.69 -1.70
N VAL A 47 -9.62 15.06 -2.87
CA VAL A 47 -8.81 15.37 -4.04
C VAL A 47 -9.03 16.80 -4.54
N GLN A 48 -10.22 17.38 -4.33
CA GLN A 48 -10.53 18.72 -4.81
C GLN A 48 -9.84 19.80 -3.97
N ASN A 49 -9.82 19.60 -2.66
CA ASN A 49 -9.26 20.56 -1.71
C ASN A 49 -7.82 20.21 -1.28
N GLU A 50 -7.32 19.05 -1.72
CA GLU A 50 -6.02 18.48 -1.35
C GLU A 50 -5.85 18.34 0.18
N THR A 51 -6.94 18.02 0.90
CA THR A 51 -6.95 17.87 2.35
C THR A 51 -7.14 16.43 2.79
N LEU A 52 -6.50 16.05 3.90
CA LEU A 52 -6.74 14.77 4.57
C LEU A 52 -7.72 15.00 5.70
N ILE A 53 -8.81 14.26 5.75
CA ILE A 53 -9.86 14.38 6.77
C ILE A 53 -10.01 13.02 7.43
N GLY A 54 -9.93 12.96 8.76
CA GLY A 54 -9.86 11.64 9.37
C GLY A 54 -9.93 11.56 10.89
N HIS A 55 -9.46 10.43 11.40
CA HIS A 55 -9.33 10.15 12.82
C HIS A 55 -7.96 9.54 13.10
N ASN A 56 -7.32 9.99 14.17
CA ASN A 56 -6.08 9.43 14.71
C ASN A 56 -4.93 9.50 13.70
N GLU A 57 -4.50 10.73 13.42
CA GLU A 57 -3.39 11.06 12.52
C GLU A 57 -2.13 10.21 12.79
N THR A 58 -1.69 10.13 14.05
CA THR A 58 -0.50 9.34 14.42
C THR A 58 -0.60 7.89 13.94
N ARG A 59 -1.78 7.26 14.06
CA ARG A 59 -2.01 5.91 13.55
C ARG A 59 -2.14 5.87 12.03
N ALA A 60 -2.67 6.92 11.39
CA ALA A 60 -2.73 7.04 9.93
C ALA A 60 -1.34 6.93 9.29
N PHE A 61 -0.32 7.51 9.92
CA PHE A 61 1.08 7.45 9.49
C PHE A 61 1.83 6.19 9.96
N THR A 62 1.23 5.36 10.83
CA THR A 62 1.87 4.13 11.30
C THR A 62 1.75 3.01 10.26
N GLN A 63 2.88 2.38 9.91
CA GLN A 63 2.91 1.30 8.93
C GLN A 63 2.50 -0.06 9.53
N TYR A 64 1.63 -0.79 8.83
CA TYR A 64 1.17 -2.14 9.18
C TYR A 64 1.36 -3.11 8.00
N GLN A 65 1.29 -4.42 8.24
CA GLN A 65 1.26 -5.38 7.12
C GLN A 65 0.01 -5.14 6.26
N PRO A 66 0.15 -5.04 4.92
CA PRO A 66 -1.00 -4.77 4.04
C PRO A 66 -1.99 -5.94 3.94
N ALA A 67 -1.54 -7.16 4.22
CA ALA A 67 -2.34 -8.38 4.06
C ALA A 67 -3.03 -8.41 2.68
N SER A 68 -4.35 -8.55 2.64
CA SER A 68 -5.11 -8.68 1.40
C SER A 68 -5.16 -7.41 0.54
N THR A 69 -4.83 -6.22 1.05
CA THR A 69 -4.80 -5.00 0.20
C THR A 69 -3.67 -5.05 -0.83
N PHE A 70 -2.58 -5.79 -0.55
CA PHE A 70 -1.46 -6.01 -1.48
C PHE A 70 -1.87 -6.73 -2.78
N LYS A 71 -3.07 -7.31 -2.84
CA LYS A 71 -3.59 -7.88 -4.07
C LYS A 71 -3.77 -6.83 -5.18
N ILE A 72 -3.97 -5.55 -4.85
CA ILE A 72 -4.04 -4.44 -5.81
C ILE A 72 -2.68 -4.29 -6.55
N PRO A 73 -1.55 -3.98 -5.88
CA PRO A 73 -0.26 -3.89 -6.56
C PRO A 73 0.16 -5.22 -7.22
N ASN A 74 -0.10 -6.37 -6.60
CA ASN A 74 0.24 -7.67 -7.21
C ASN A 74 -0.48 -7.88 -8.56
N THR A 75 -1.75 -7.47 -8.67
CA THR A 75 -2.51 -7.50 -9.93
C THR A 75 -1.91 -6.56 -10.97
N LEU A 76 -1.61 -5.31 -10.59
CA LEU A 76 -1.01 -4.31 -11.49
C LEU A 76 0.36 -4.77 -12.02
N ILE A 77 1.20 -5.36 -11.17
CA ILE A 77 2.49 -5.93 -11.56
C ILE A 77 2.29 -7.10 -12.53
N GLY A 78 1.35 -8.00 -12.22
CA GLY A 78 1.04 -9.13 -13.09
C GLY A 78 0.60 -8.72 -14.50
N LEU A 79 -0.25 -7.71 -14.60
CA LEU A 79 -0.74 -7.17 -15.87
C LEU A 79 0.35 -6.41 -16.63
N SER A 80 1.06 -5.49 -15.96
CA SER A 80 2.10 -4.66 -16.61
C SER A 80 3.26 -5.47 -17.17
N LEU A 81 3.60 -6.60 -16.53
CA LEU A 81 4.64 -7.52 -16.99
C LEU A 81 4.12 -8.57 -17.98
N GLY A 82 2.84 -8.58 -18.33
CA GLY A 82 2.21 -9.59 -19.19
C GLY A 82 2.22 -11.01 -18.61
N VAL A 83 2.39 -11.16 -17.29
CA VAL A 83 2.32 -12.46 -16.59
C VAL A 83 0.91 -13.03 -16.64
N VAL A 84 -0.08 -12.15 -16.66
CA VAL A 84 -1.47 -12.44 -16.98
C VAL A 84 -1.90 -11.56 -18.14
N LYS A 85 -2.75 -12.10 -19.02
CA LYS A 85 -3.26 -11.39 -20.20
C LYS A 85 -4.25 -10.30 -19.82
N ASP A 86 -5.18 -10.64 -18.94
CA ASP A 86 -6.28 -9.80 -18.48
C ASP A 86 -6.78 -10.32 -17.12
N VAL A 87 -7.82 -9.68 -16.57
CA VAL A 87 -8.38 -10.04 -15.26
C VAL A 87 -9.48 -11.09 -15.32
N ASP A 88 -9.94 -11.47 -16.52
CA ASP A 88 -11.12 -12.31 -16.75
C ASP A 88 -10.76 -13.75 -17.15
N THR A 89 -9.58 -13.93 -17.75
CA THR A 89 -9.01 -15.24 -18.04
C THR A 89 -8.68 -15.97 -16.75
N ILE A 90 -8.92 -17.29 -16.70
CA ILE A 90 -8.57 -18.13 -15.55
C ILE A 90 -7.08 -18.01 -15.25
N ALA A 91 -6.77 -17.45 -14.08
CA ALA A 91 -5.41 -17.19 -13.64
C ALA A 91 -4.89 -18.30 -12.72
N TYR A 92 -5.79 -18.98 -12.02
CA TYR A 92 -5.50 -20.09 -11.12
C TYR A 92 -6.45 -21.25 -11.39
N LYS A 93 -5.87 -22.43 -11.63
CA LYS A 93 -6.61 -23.69 -11.73
C LYS A 93 -6.51 -24.46 -10.42
N HIS A 94 -7.64 -24.85 -9.88
CA HIS A 94 -7.72 -25.67 -8.70
C HIS A 94 -7.38 -27.12 -9.04
N ASN A 95 -6.61 -27.78 -8.19
CA ASN A 95 -6.10 -29.13 -8.42
C ASN A 95 -6.92 -30.23 -7.72
N GLY A 96 -8.07 -29.90 -7.14
CA GLY A 96 -8.94 -30.83 -6.41
C GLY A 96 -8.55 -31.03 -4.94
N ASN A 97 -7.48 -30.41 -4.45
CA ASN A 97 -7.07 -30.53 -3.05
C ASN A 97 -7.99 -29.73 -2.14
N LYS A 98 -8.37 -30.32 -1.00
CA LYS A 98 -9.13 -29.61 0.03
C LYS A 98 -8.36 -28.40 0.57
N LEU A 99 -8.99 -27.24 0.61
CA LEU A 99 -8.46 -26.01 1.18
C LEU A 99 -9.21 -25.63 2.46
N TRP A 100 -8.57 -24.85 3.32
CA TRP A 100 -9.21 -24.39 4.56
C TRP A 100 -10.41 -23.47 4.29
N ASN A 101 -10.39 -22.75 3.16
CA ASN A 101 -11.50 -21.93 2.69
C ASN A 101 -12.15 -22.60 1.48
N LYS A 102 -13.35 -23.16 1.67
CA LYS A 102 -14.12 -23.83 0.61
C LYS A 102 -14.40 -22.93 -0.60
N SER A 103 -14.51 -21.62 -0.41
CA SER A 103 -14.73 -20.69 -1.55
C SER A 103 -13.55 -20.62 -2.53
N TRP A 104 -12.40 -21.19 -2.15
CA TRP A 104 -11.19 -21.27 -2.96
C TRP A 104 -11.03 -22.60 -3.72
N GLU A 105 -11.96 -23.55 -3.52
CA GLU A 105 -11.93 -24.87 -4.16
C GLU A 105 -12.52 -24.82 -5.58
N LYS A 106 -12.08 -23.83 -6.37
CA LYS A 106 -12.51 -23.64 -7.76
C LYS A 106 -11.46 -22.90 -8.58
N ASP A 107 -11.55 -23.06 -9.89
CA ASP A 107 -10.82 -22.21 -10.84
C ASP A 107 -11.29 -20.76 -10.68
N VAL A 108 -10.35 -19.82 -10.75
CA VAL A 108 -10.65 -18.39 -10.63
C VAL A 108 -9.86 -17.54 -11.62
N SER A 109 -10.55 -16.56 -12.17
CA SER A 109 -9.95 -15.37 -12.79
C SER A 109 -9.36 -14.44 -11.72
N LEU A 110 -8.55 -13.43 -12.10
CA LEU A 110 -8.08 -12.43 -11.12
C LEU A 110 -9.23 -11.56 -10.58
N ARG A 111 -10.26 -11.28 -11.41
CA ARG A 111 -11.46 -10.56 -10.98
C ARG A 111 -12.19 -11.29 -9.85
N GLU A 112 -12.34 -12.60 -9.96
CA GLU A 112 -12.94 -13.42 -8.91
C GLU A 112 -12.00 -13.57 -7.71
N ALA A 113 -10.71 -13.80 -7.96
CA ALA A 113 -9.71 -13.95 -6.90
C ALA A 113 -9.63 -12.70 -6.01
N MET A 114 -9.75 -11.51 -6.59
CA MET A 114 -9.83 -10.24 -5.86
C MET A 114 -11.02 -10.23 -4.90
N LYS A 115 -12.24 -10.50 -5.41
CA LYS A 115 -13.48 -10.49 -4.62
C LYS A 115 -13.46 -11.52 -3.48
N LEU A 116 -12.93 -12.71 -3.74
CA LEU A 116 -12.85 -13.81 -2.77
C LEU A 116 -11.64 -13.70 -1.83
N SER A 117 -10.80 -12.67 -2.01
CA SER A 117 -9.49 -12.58 -1.35
C SER A 117 -8.67 -13.88 -1.48
N HIS A 118 -8.75 -14.53 -2.64
CA HIS A 118 -8.27 -15.88 -2.92
C HIS A 118 -6.74 -16.01 -2.84
N LEU A 119 -6.21 -16.38 -1.67
CA LEU A 119 -4.76 -16.33 -1.41
C LEU A 119 -3.91 -17.20 -2.36
N PRO A 120 -4.26 -18.46 -2.67
CA PRO A 120 -3.42 -19.31 -3.53
C PRO A 120 -3.18 -18.73 -4.93
N ALA A 121 -4.18 -18.03 -5.48
CA ALA A 121 -4.09 -17.39 -6.79
C ALA A 121 -3.06 -16.25 -6.78
N TYR A 122 -3.02 -15.44 -5.71
CA TYR A 122 -2.05 -14.36 -5.55
C TYR A 122 -0.65 -14.84 -5.18
N GLN A 123 -0.52 -15.97 -4.49
CA GLN A 123 0.77 -16.61 -4.28
C GLN A 123 1.33 -17.16 -5.60
N GLN A 124 0.50 -17.80 -6.42
CA GLN A 124 0.90 -18.26 -7.75
C GLN A 124 1.26 -17.08 -8.67
N LEU A 125 0.49 -15.99 -8.64
CA LEU A 125 0.81 -14.78 -9.39
C LEU A 125 2.18 -14.22 -8.98
N ALA A 126 2.43 -14.09 -7.68
CA ALA A 126 3.72 -13.63 -7.16
C ALA A 126 4.88 -14.54 -7.60
N GLN A 127 4.70 -15.87 -7.57
CA GLN A 127 5.68 -16.83 -8.08
C GLN A 127 5.97 -16.63 -9.57
N LYS A 128 4.93 -16.46 -10.39
CA LYS A 128 5.07 -16.21 -11.83
C LYS A 128 5.75 -14.86 -12.13
N ILE A 129 5.54 -13.83 -11.29
CA ILE A 129 6.26 -12.55 -11.37
C ILE A 129 7.73 -12.74 -11.00
N GLY A 130 8.02 -13.46 -9.92
CA GLY A 130 9.39 -13.71 -9.45
C GLY A 130 9.97 -12.56 -8.62
N VAL A 131 11.02 -12.87 -7.85
CA VAL A 131 11.56 -11.98 -6.80
C VAL A 131 12.07 -10.64 -7.35
N VAL A 132 12.90 -10.68 -8.40
CA VAL A 132 13.55 -9.49 -8.96
C VAL A 132 12.51 -8.50 -9.48
N ARG A 133 11.62 -8.96 -10.37
CA ARG A 133 10.57 -8.11 -10.94
C ARG A 133 9.58 -7.62 -9.89
N MET A 134 9.28 -8.42 -8.87
CA MET A 134 8.43 -7.99 -7.76
C MET A 134 9.07 -6.85 -6.96
N GLN A 135 10.35 -6.98 -6.59
CA GLN A 135 11.06 -5.93 -5.86
C GLN A 135 11.17 -4.65 -6.68
N GLU A 136 11.54 -4.74 -7.96
CA GLU A 136 11.65 -3.60 -8.86
C GLU A 136 10.34 -2.82 -8.95
N ASN A 137 9.21 -3.51 -9.11
CA ASN A 137 7.93 -2.82 -9.25
C ASN A 137 7.41 -2.25 -7.92
N ILE A 138 7.61 -2.94 -6.80
CA ILE A 138 7.29 -2.38 -5.48
C ILE A 138 8.09 -1.10 -5.22
N SER A 139 9.37 -1.07 -5.63
CA SER A 139 10.20 0.13 -5.56
C SER A 139 9.71 1.23 -6.50
N LYS A 140 9.30 0.90 -7.74
CA LYS A 140 8.77 1.88 -8.72
C LYS A 140 7.47 2.53 -8.28
N MET A 141 6.59 1.78 -7.61
CA MET A 141 5.31 2.29 -7.09
C MET A 141 5.45 2.99 -5.73
N ASP A 142 6.67 3.11 -5.19
CA ASP A 142 6.94 3.62 -3.86
C ASP A 142 6.10 2.98 -2.74
N TYR A 143 5.78 1.68 -2.86
CA TYR A 143 4.76 1.04 -2.03
C TYR A 143 5.27 0.75 -0.61
N GLY A 144 4.96 1.66 0.31
CA GLY A 144 5.31 1.58 1.73
C GLY A 144 6.82 1.49 1.97
N ASN A 145 7.24 0.61 2.88
CA ASN A 145 8.66 0.38 3.16
C ASN A 145 9.42 -0.38 2.06
N LYS A 146 8.75 -0.76 0.97
CA LYS A 146 9.31 -1.42 -0.22
C LYS A 146 10.04 -2.74 0.04
N ASN A 147 9.86 -3.35 1.21
CA ASN A 147 10.67 -4.50 1.62
C ASN A 147 9.91 -5.82 1.42
N ILE A 148 10.32 -6.64 0.44
CA ILE A 148 9.73 -7.97 0.23
C ILE A 148 10.43 -9.09 1.01
N GLY A 149 11.56 -8.80 1.67
CA GLY A 149 12.35 -9.80 2.36
C GLY A 149 12.74 -10.97 1.46
N LYS A 150 12.75 -12.18 2.03
CA LYS A 150 13.18 -13.41 1.32
C LYS A 150 12.04 -14.29 0.84
N ASN A 151 10.84 -14.17 1.43
CA ASN A 151 9.72 -15.06 1.13
C ASN A 151 8.70 -14.39 0.21
N LEU A 152 8.86 -14.63 -1.09
CA LEU A 152 8.04 -14.08 -2.17
C LEU A 152 6.53 -14.35 -2.03
N THR A 153 6.11 -15.38 -1.29
CA THR A 153 4.69 -15.77 -1.21
C THR A 153 4.00 -15.35 0.08
N THR A 154 4.74 -14.74 1.02
CA THR A 154 4.20 -14.37 2.33
C THR A 154 4.63 -12.98 2.82
N PHE A 155 5.43 -12.23 2.05
CA PHE A 155 5.99 -10.96 2.53
C PHE A 155 4.94 -9.91 2.89
N TRP A 156 3.78 -9.92 2.22
CA TRP A 156 2.65 -9.04 2.53
C TRP A 156 1.75 -9.57 3.65
N LEU A 157 1.88 -10.85 4.03
CA LEU A 157 1.09 -11.49 5.09
C LEU A 157 1.80 -11.45 6.45
N ARG A 158 3.11 -11.73 6.43
CA ARG A 158 3.92 -11.92 7.64
C ARG A 158 5.03 -10.88 7.76
N GLY A 159 5.08 -9.93 6.83
CA GLY A 159 6.19 -8.99 6.69
C GLY A 159 7.35 -9.59 5.86
N PRO A 160 8.35 -8.76 5.55
CA PRO A 160 8.63 -7.47 6.18
C PRO A 160 7.88 -6.28 5.58
N LEU A 161 7.11 -6.47 4.52
CA LEU A 161 6.39 -5.37 3.87
C LEU A 161 5.40 -4.74 4.85
N LYS A 162 5.49 -3.41 4.95
CA LYS A 162 4.54 -2.59 5.71
C LYS A 162 4.21 -1.32 4.94
N ILE A 163 3.00 -0.82 5.15
CA ILE A 163 2.47 0.40 4.56
C ILE A 163 1.47 1.05 5.51
N SER A 164 1.43 2.38 5.57
CA SER A 164 0.52 3.17 6.40
C SER A 164 -0.81 3.45 5.67
N ALA A 165 -1.79 4.01 6.37
CA ALA A 165 -3.05 4.42 5.74
C ALA A 165 -2.83 5.59 4.77
N ILE A 166 -1.92 6.51 5.12
CA ILE A 166 -1.52 7.63 4.26
C ILE A 166 -0.83 7.12 2.98
N GLU A 167 0.11 6.19 3.13
CA GLU A 167 0.80 5.60 1.97
C GLU A 167 -0.14 4.79 1.08
N GLN A 168 -1.21 4.17 1.62
CA GLN A 168 -2.25 3.51 0.83
C GLN A 168 -3.10 4.49 0.01
N ILE A 169 -3.29 5.72 0.48
CA ILE A 169 -4.08 6.75 -0.23
C ILE A 169 -3.31 7.31 -1.43
N PHE A 170 -2.00 7.49 -1.27
CA PHE A 170 -1.14 8.07 -2.31
C PHE A 170 -0.57 7.05 -3.29
N PHE A 171 -0.84 5.76 -3.06
CA PHE A 171 -0.58 4.68 -4.01
C PHE A 171 -1.71 4.56 -5.04
#